data_AF-A0A8S3E1J4-F1
#
_entry.id   AF-A0A8S3E1J4-F1
#
_cell.length_a   1.000
_cell.length_b   1.000
_cell.length_c   1.000
_cell.angle_alpha   90.00
_cell.angle_beta   90.00
_cell.angle_gamma   90.00
#
_symmetry.space_group_name_H-M   'P 1'
#
loop_
_entity.id
_entity.type
_entity.pdbx_description
1 polymer ?
#
loop_
_entity_poly.entity_id
_entity_poly.type
_entity_poly.pdbx_seq_one_letter_code
_entity_poly.pdbx_strand_id
1 'polypeptide(L)'
;ALLQTHDVVAQEVYGDGTIRVTPSYLGHNTLPTETNIDNDYNGHNGNELNDNRGDGVSDTLCDVTRVRLVQFQRNTDEPLGITLRMTENKRCVVSRILNGGMIHRQGTLHVGDEIKEINGKPVSNHPIQYLQQMLRDARGSITFKIIPSYRSQPPPCDIYVKALFNYDPKDDDLIPCAQAGIKFSIGDILQIISKDD
;
A
#
# COMPACT_ATOMS: atom_id res chain seq x y z
N ALA A 1 -24.56 -1.92 42.46
CA ALA A 1 -24.04 -3.24 42.83
C ALA A 1 -23.72 -3.99 41.54
N LEU A 2 -22.52 -4.58 41.46
CA LEU A 2 -21.88 -5.10 40.25
C LEU A 2 -22.64 -6.26 39.59
N LEU A 3 -22.77 -6.23 38.27
CA LEU A 3 -23.05 -7.42 37.45
C LEU A 3 -21.70 -7.99 36.99
N GLN A 4 -21.37 -9.16 37.51
CA GLN A 4 -20.18 -9.94 37.18
C GLN A 4 -20.10 -10.25 35.69
N THR A 5 -19.01 -9.84 35.05
CA THR A 5 -18.61 -10.34 33.74
C THR A 5 -18.17 -11.79 33.91
N HIS A 6 -18.85 -12.73 33.25
CA HIS A 6 -18.38 -14.11 33.17
C HIS A 6 -17.19 -14.14 32.19
N ASP A 7 -16.01 -14.52 32.68
CA ASP A 7 -14.87 -14.83 31.82
C ASP A 7 -15.22 -16.04 30.94
N VAL A 8 -15.16 -15.84 29.63
CA VAL A 8 -15.34 -16.92 28.66
C VAL A 8 -14.04 -17.72 28.65
N VAL A 9 -14.04 -18.89 29.30
CA VAL A 9 -12.93 -19.85 29.21
C VAL A 9 -12.98 -20.50 27.82
N ALA A 10 -12.10 -20.07 26.92
CA ALA A 10 -11.88 -20.74 25.64
C ALA A 10 -10.94 -21.93 25.86
N GLN A 11 -11.48 -23.15 25.84
CA GLN A 11 -10.69 -24.37 25.92
C GLN A 11 -10.19 -24.74 24.52
N GLU A 12 -8.88 -24.64 24.30
CA GLU A 12 -8.24 -25.04 23.05
C GLU A 12 -8.25 -26.57 22.94
N VAL A 13 -9.15 -27.13 22.13
CA VAL A 13 -9.13 -28.55 21.74
C VAL A 13 -8.44 -28.64 20.38
N TYR A 14 -7.11 -28.63 20.38
CA TYR A 14 -6.32 -28.94 19.18
C TYR A 14 -5.93 -30.42 19.22
N GLY A 15 -6.40 -31.19 18.25
CA GLY A 15 -5.84 -32.52 17.95
C GLY A 15 -4.47 -32.37 17.29
N ASP A 16 -3.66 -33.43 17.33
CA ASP A 16 -2.24 -33.50 16.91
C ASP A 16 -2.01 -33.36 15.37
N GLY A 17 -2.80 -32.52 14.70
CA GLY A 17 -2.72 -32.25 13.27
C GLY A 17 -3.32 -30.91 12.83
N THR A 18 -3.71 -30.03 13.76
CA THR A 18 -4.30 -28.73 13.41
C THR A 18 -3.26 -27.64 13.22
N ILE A 19 -3.20 -27.09 12.01
CA ILE A 19 -2.37 -25.92 11.66
C ILE A 19 -3.00 -24.67 12.28
N ARG A 20 -2.29 -24.02 13.23
CA ARG A 20 -2.69 -22.72 13.78
C ARG A 20 -2.60 -21.64 12.69
N VAL A 21 -3.72 -20.99 12.37
CA VAL A 21 -3.85 -19.93 11.35
C VAL A 21 -3.87 -18.51 11.92
N THR A 22 -3.47 -18.33 13.17
CA THR A 22 -3.31 -16.99 13.79
C THR A 22 -1.93 -16.41 13.45
N PRO A 23 -1.83 -15.28 12.74
CA PRO A 23 -0.55 -14.64 12.46
C PRO A 23 0.06 -14.08 13.76
N SER A 24 1.30 -14.49 14.07
CA SER A 24 2.06 -13.96 15.20
C SER A 24 2.45 -12.50 14.95
N TYR A 25 2.03 -11.59 15.83
CA TYR A 25 2.53 -10.22 15.85
C TYR A 25 3.91 -10.20 16.52
N LEU A 26 4.99 -10.22 15.73
CA LEU A 26 6.34 -9.94 16.25
C LEU A 26 6.51 -8.42 16.44
N GLY A 27 6.31 -7.97 17.68
CA GLY A 27 6.78 -6.67 18.14
C GLY A 27 8.28 -6.71 18.41
N HIS A 28 9.03 -5.88 17.68
CA HIS A 28 10.42 -5.55 18.00
C HIS A 28 10.45 -4.75 19.32
N ASN A 29 11.06 -5.31 20.37
CA ASN A 29 11.87 -4.61 21.39
C ASN A 29 12.07 -5.51 22.62
N THR A 30 13.16 -6.28 22.66
CA THR A 30 13.79 -6.68 23.93
C THR A 30 15.29 -6.91 23.70
N LEU A 31 16.11 -6.15 24.44
CA LEU A 31 17.54 -6.40 24.63
C LEU A 31 17.77 -7.88 25.02
N PRO A 32 18.82 -8.56 24.53
CA PRO A 32 19.27 -9.78 25.17
C PRO A 32 20.10 -9.41 26.41
N THR A 33 19.52 -9.63 27.59
CA THR A 33 20.25 -9.74 28.85
C THR A 33 21.05 -11.04 28.83
N GLU A 34 22.33 -10.95 29.17
CA GLU A 34 23.25 -12.07 29.26
C GLU A 34 22.77 -13.13 30.25
N THR A 35 22.83 -14.39 29.83
CA THR A 35 22.90 -15.53 30.75
C THR A 35 24.05 -16.43 30.33
N ASN A 36 25.15 -16.27 31.05
CA ASN A 36 26.26 -17.21 31.13
C ASN A 36 25.75 -18.59 31.58
N ILE A 37 26.09 -19.63 30.83
CA ILE A 37 26.13 -21.01 31.34
C ILE A 37 27.43 -21.62 30.81
N ASP A 38 28.38 -21.79 31.72
CA ASP A 38 29.59 -22.59 31.57
C ASP A 38 29.26 -24.06 31.34
N ASN A 39 30.01 -24.73 30.46
CA ASN A 39 30.41 -26.13 30.64
C ASN A 39 31.60 -26.48 29.73
N ASP A 40 32.71 -26.79 30.40
CA ASP A 40 33.94 -27.40 29.88
C ASP A 40 33.71 -28.81 29.30
N TYR A 41 34.42 -29.16 28.21
CA TYR A 41 35.25 -30.38 28.07
C TYR A 41 35.94 -30.47 26.68
N ASN A 42 37.20 -30.06 26.67
CA ASN A 42 38.41 -30.62 26.03
C ASN A 42 38.38 -31.47 24.72
N GLY A 43 39.09 -30.95 23.68
CA GLY A 43 40.15 -31.65 22.93
C GLY A 43 39.79 -32.48 21.68
N HIS A 44 40.36 -32.15 20.51
CA HIS A 44 41.36 -32.96 19.73
C HIS A 44 41.61 -32.35 18.32
N ASN A 45 42.88 -32.38 17.90
CA ASN A 45 43.45 -31.88 16.63
C ASN A 45 43.02 -32.67 15.38
N GLY A 46 43.03 -32.03 14.19
CA GLY A 46 43.17 -32.76 12.92
C GLY A 46 42.74 -31.99 11.66
N ASN A 47 43.66 -31.91 10.68
CA ASN A 47 43.60 -31.27 9.37
C ASN A 47 42.50 -31.76 8.39
N GLU A 48 42.37 -30.98 7.30
CA GLU A 48 42.06 -31.40 5.90
C GLU A 48 40.62 -31.34 5.34
N LEU A 49 40.46 -30.39 4.40
CA LEU A 49 39.88 -30.48 3.05
C LEU A 49 38.48 -31.09 2.82
N ASN A 50 37.59 -30.19 2.37
CA ASN A 50 36.67 -30.32 1.22
C ASN A 50 35.60 -31.43 1.27
N ASP A 51 34.32 -31.02 1.32
CA ASP A 51 33.32 -31.61 0.43
C ASP A 51 32.09 -30.72 0.23
N ASN A 52 31.81 -30.44 -1.05
CA ASN A 52 30.54 -29.93 -1.53
C ASN A 52 29.45 -30.99 -1.33
N ARG A 53 28.36 -30.65 -0.62
CA ARG A 53 26.95 -30.93 -0.98
C ARG A 53 26.06 -30.70 0.24
N GLY A 54 25.20 -29.70 0.14
CA GLY A 54 24.14 -29.43 1.10
C GLY A 54 23.15 -28.47 0.48
N ASP A 55 22.28 -29.03 -0.35
CA ASP A 55 21.03 -28.46 -0.84
C ASP A 55 20.20 -27.91 0.33
N GLY A 56 20.48 -26.67 0.69
CA GLY A 56 19.72 -25.90 1.67
C GLY A 56 18.79 -24.99 0.91
N VAL A 57 17.60 -25.51 0.60
CA VAL A 57 16.40 -24.79 0.16
C VAL A 57 16.50 -23.33 0.59
N SER A 58 16.77 -22.46 -0.38
CA SER A 58 16.48 -21.04 -0.24
C SER A 58 15.06 -20.99 0.27
N ASP A 59 14.90 -20.51 1.49
CA ASP A 59 13.65 -20.17 2.14
C ASP A 59 12.95 -19.15 1.25
N THR A 60 12.39 -19.68 0.15
CA THR A 60 11.42 -19.03 -0.71
C THR A 60 10.15 -19.10 0.12
N LEU A 61 10.15 -18.30 1.19
CA LEU A 61 9.01 -17.52 1.58
C LEU A 61 8.58 -16.80 0.31
N CYS A 62 7.79 -17.49 -0.51
CA CYS A 62 6.93 -16.90 -1.50
C CYS A 62 6.12 -15.91 -0.69
N ASP A 63 6.54 -14.64 -0.66
CA ASP A 63 5.82 -13.58 0.03
C ASP A 63 4.36 -13.68 -0.39
N VAL A 64 3.51 -14.20 0.51
CA VAL A 64 2.09 -14.40 0.25
C VAL A 64 1.52 -13.01 0.18
N THR A 65 1.56 -12.44 -1.02
CA THR A 65 1.22 -11.05 -1.22
C THR A 65 -0.29 -11.01 -1.30
N ARG A 66 -0.91 -10.53 -0.22
CA ARG A 66 -2.37 -10.46 -0.12
C ARG A 66 -2.91 -9.61 -1.26
N VAL A 67 -3.70 -10.23 -2.12
CA VAL A 67 -4.37 -9.55 -3.24
C VAL A 67 -5.77 -9.12 -2.81
N ARG A 68 -6.17 -7.91 -3.18
CA ARG A 68 -7.53 -7.38 -2.97
C ARG A 68 -8.21 -7.16 -4.32
N LEU A 69 -9.44 -7.65 -4.44
CA LEU A 69 -10.32 -7.35 -5.55
C LEU A 69 -11.11 -6.08 -5.20
N VAL A 70 -11.02 -5.08 -6.06
CA VAL A 70 -11.72 -3.81 -5.92
C VAL A 70 -12.68 -3.68 -7.08
N GLN A 71 -13.95 -3.44 -6.80
CA GLN A 71 -14.98 -3.28 -7.83
C GLN A 71 -15.76 -2.00 -7.57
N PHE A 72 -15.97 -1.22 -8.63
CA PHE A 72 -16.77 0.01 -8.58
C PHE A 72 -17.55 0.19 -9.87
N GLN A 73 -18.64 0.96 -9.77
CA GLN A 73 -19.48 1.32 -10.93
C GLN A 73 -19.10 2.70 -11.43
N ARG A 74 -18.83 2.80 -12.74
CA ARG A 74 -18.63 4.06 -13.44
C ARG A 74 -19.81 4.32 -14.38
N ASN A 75 -20.74 5.12 -13.89
CA ASN A 75 -21.95 5.52 -14.63
C ASN A 75 -21.87 6.94 -15.18
N THR A 76 -20.76 7.64 -14.92
CA THR A 76 -20.54 9.03 -15.29
C THR A 76 -19.30 9.15 -16.19
N ASP A 77 -19.25 10.22 -16.97
CA ASP A 77 -18.06 10.56 -17.77
C ASP A 77 -16.96 11.25 -16.94
N GLU A 78 -17.22 11.49 -15.65
CA GLU A 78 -16.21 12.03 -14.75
C GLU A 78 -14.97 11.11 -14.71
N PRO A 79 -13.77 11.70 -14.56
CA PRO A 79 -12.56 10.91 -14.40
C PRO A 79 -12.58 10.17 -13.05
N LEU A 80 -11.91 9.02 -12.99
CA LEU A 80 -11.78 8.25 -11.75
C LEU A 80 -11.11 9.04 -10.61
N GLY A 81 -10.33 10.07 -10.97
CA GLY A 81 -9.60 10.89 -10.01
C GLY A 81 -8.37 10.17 -9.45
N ILE A 82 -7.70 9.36 -10.27
CA ILE A 82 -6.43 8.71 -9.90
C ILE A 82 -5.36 9.03 -10.95
N THR A 83 -4.11 9.13 -10.50
CA THR A 83 -2.95 9.10 -11.39
C THR A 83 -2.17 7.81 -11.16
N LEU A 84 -1.62 7.28 -12.23
CA LEU A 84 -0.85 6.04 -12.22
C LEU A 84 0.58 6.34 -12.67
N ARG A 85 1.55 5.69 -12.00
CA ARG A 85 2.95 5.67 -12.42
C ARG A 85 3.40 4.24 -12.72
N MET A 86 4.31 4.10 -13.67
CA MET A 86 5.02 2.84 -13.90
C MET A 86 6.38 2.91 -13.20
N THR A 87 6.69 1.97 -12.33
CA THR A 87 8.01 1.88 -11.70
C THR A 87 9.02 1.24 -12.65
N GLU A 88 10.31 1.36 -12.36
CA GLU A 88 11.41 0.68 -13.09
C GLU A 88 11.17 -0.83 -13.25
N ASN A 89 10.60 -1.48 -12.23
CA ASN A 89 10.26 -2.91 -12.24
C ASN A 89 8.95 -3.24 -12.98
N LYS A 90 8.46 -2.37 -13.87
CA LYS A 90 7.19 -2.53 -14.62
C LYS A 90 5.95 -2.77 -13.74
N ARG A 91 5.93 -2.17 -12.54
CA ARG A 91 4.77 -2.19 -11.64
C ARG A 91 3.95 -0.93 -11.84
N CYS A 92 2.64 -1.09 -11.99
CA CYS A 92 1.72 0.03 -12.05
C CYS A 92 1.24 0.36 -10.65
N VAL A 93 1.51 1.58 -10.20
CA VAL A 93 1.21 2.01 -8.83
C VAL A 93 0.35 3.27 -8.87
N VAL A 94 -0.64 3.36 -7.99
CA VAL A 94 -1.43 4.58 -7.78
C VAL A 94 -0.52 5.66 -7.17
N SER A 95 -0.21 6.69 -7.93
CA SER A 95 0.66 7.79 -7.51
C SER A 95 -0.08 8.90 -6.78
N ARG A 96 -1.32 9.20 -7.18
CA ARG A 96 -2.17 10.22 -6.56
C ARG A 96 -3.62 9.80 -6.63
N ILE A 97 -4.39 10.22 -5.64
CA ILE A 97 -5.84 10.22 -5.66
C ILE A 97 -6.28 11.68 -5.52
N LEU A 98 -7.05 12.17 -6.48
CA LEU A 98 -7.58 13.52 -6.49
C LEU A 98 -8.74 13.62 -5.49
N ASN A 99 -8.62 14.58 -4.57
CA ASN A 99 -9.67 14.85 -3.58
C ASN A 99 -10.99 15.18 -4.27
N GLY A 100 -12.08 14.64 -3.73
CA GLY A 100 -13.41 14.79 -4.30
C GLY A 100 -13.66 13.99 -5.60
N GLY A 101 -12.65 13.33 -6.18
CA GLY A 101 -12.80 12.44 -7.33
C GLY A 101 -13.57 11.16 -6.99
N MET A 102 -13.99 10.41 -8.02
CA MET A 102 -14.79 9.18 -7.85
C MET A 102 -14.17 8.20 -6.86
N ILE A 103 -12.90 7.85 -7.05
CA ILE A 103 -12.19 6.89 -6.20
C ILE A 103 -11.97 7.43 -4.79
N HIS A 104 -11.72 8.74 -4.63
CA HIS A 104 -11.62 9.36 -3.31
C HIS A 104 -12.92 9.24 -2.52
N ARG A 105 -14.06 9.57 -3.15
CA ARG A 105 -15.38 9.50 -2.51
C ARG A 105 -15.76 8.07 -2.11
N GLN A 106 -15.32 7.08 -2.88
CA GLN A 106 -15.60 5.67 -2.62
C GLN A 106 -14.61 5.01 -1.64
N GLY A 107 -13.41 5.56 -1.46
CA GLY A 107 -12.38 4.99 -0.58
C GLY A 107 -11.91 3.59 -0.99
N THR A 108 -12.03 3.25 -2.28
CA THR A 108 -11.80 1.88 -2.79
C THR A 108 -10.32 1.57 -3.04
N LEU A 109 -9.50 2.59 -3.29
CA LEU A 109 -8.07 2.50 -3.53
C LEU A 109 -7.32 3.52 -2.67
N HIS A 110 -6.05 3.24 -2.43
CA HIS A 110 -5.14 4.16 -1.75
C HIS A 110 -3.92 4.47 -2.61
N VAL A 111 -3.29 5.60 -2.32
CA VAL A 111 -1.97 5.93 -2.88
C VAL A 111 -0.99 4.83 -2.46
N GLY A 112 -0.18 4.38 -3.42
CA GLY A 112 0.78 3.28 -3.26
C GLY A 112 0.22 1.90 -3.60
N ASP A 113 -1.10 1.74 -3.79
CA ASP A 113 -1.65 0.45 -4.21
C ASP A 113 -1.08 0.04 -5.58
N GLU A 114 -0.64 -1.21 -5.70
CA GLU A 114 -0.11 -1.75 -6.95
C GLU A 114 -1.23 -2.46 -7.72
N ILE A 115 -1.49 -2.02 -8.95
CA ILE A 115 -2.50 -2.59 -9.82
C ILE A 115 -1.89 -3.71 -10.66
N LYS A 116 -2.37 -4.94 -10.45
CA LYS A 116 -1.97 -6.14 -11.19
C LYS A 116 -2.85 -6.39 -12.40
N GLU A 117 -4.16 -6.21 -12.25
CA GLU A 117 -5.12 -6.42 -13.35
C GLU A 117 -6.19 -5.33 -13.36
N ILE A 118 -6.65 -4.97 -14.55
CA ILE A 118 -7.81 -4.10 -14.80
C ILE A 118 -8.78 -4.85 -15.71
N ASN A 119 -10.01 -5.07 -15.25
CA ASN A 119 -11.05 -5.82 -15.95
C ASN A 119 -10.55 -7.20 -16.46
N GLY A 120 -9.79 -7.90 -15.61
CA GLY A 120 -9.20 -9.20 -15.91
C GLY A 120 -7.99 -9.17 -16.85
N LYS A 121 -7.53 -8.00 -17.28
CA LYS A 121 -6.33 -7.86 -18.14
C LYS A 121 -5.09 -7.51 -17.30
N PRO A 122 -3.96 -8.23 -17.46
CA PRO A 122 -2.74 -7.95 -16.72
C PRO A 122 -2.13 -6.61 -17.14
N VAL A 123 -1.67 -5.87 -16.15
CA VAL A 123 -1.14 -4.51 -16.34
C VAL A 123 0.33 -4.50 -16.80
N SER A 124 1.15 -5.46 -16.33
CA SER A 124 2.60 -5.53 -16.58
C SER A 124 3.01 -5.54 -18.06
N ASN A 125 2.11 -5.95 -18.94
CA ASN A 125 2.38 -6.14 -20.36
C ASN A 125 1.96 -4.96 -21.23
N HIS A 126 1.46 -3.88 -20.62
CA HIS A 126 0.89 -2.74 -21.33
C HIS A 126 1.56 -1.42 -20.93
N PRO A 127 1.78 -0.51 -21.88
CA PRO A 127 2.31 0.82 -21.58
C PRO A 127 1.28 1.66 -20.81
N ILE A 128 1.76 2.63 -20.02
CA ILE A 128 0.90 3.46 -19.18
C ILE A 128 -0.17 4.22 -19.97
N GLN A 129 0.15 4.66 -21.20
CA GLN A 129 -0.78 5.35 -22.08
C GLN A 129 -1.96 4.46 -22.46
N TYR A 130 -1.71 3.17 -22.74
CA TYR A 130 -2.77 2.20 -23.05
C TYR A 130 -3.68 1.99 -21.83
N LEU A 131 -3.10 1.90 -20.63
CA LEU A 131 -3.86 1.73 -19.39
C LEU A 131 -4.72 2.96 -19.09
N GLN A 132 -4.18 4.17 -19.27
CA GLN A 132 -4.92 5.42 -19.13
C GLN A 132 -6.08 5.51 -20.12
N GLN A 133 -5.87 5.09 -21.37
CA GLN A 133 -6.93 5.04 -22.38
C GLN A 133 -8.01 4.01 -22.01
N MET A 134 -7.60 2.79 -21.63
CA MET A 134 -8.52 1.75 -21.17
C MET A 134 -9.36 2.22 -19.98
N LEU A 135 -8.77 2.91 -19.01
CA LEU A 135 -9.50 3.48 -17.88
C LEU A 135 -10.40 4.64 -18.29
N ARG A 136 -10.00 5.47 -19.26
CA ARG A 136 -10.83 6.55 -19.79
C ARG A 136 -12.09 6.00 -20.48
N ASP A 137 -11.95 4.92 -21.23
CA ASP A 137 -13.01 4.34 -22.05
C ASP A 137 -13.90 3.36 -21.26
N ALA A 138 -13.40 2.80 -20.16
CA ALA A 138 -14.16 1.89 -19.31
C ALA A 138 -15.43 2.59 -18.76
N ARG A 139 -16.55 1.87 -18.82
CA ARG A 139 -17.87 2.27 -18.28
C ARG A 139 -18.54 1.06 -17.62
N GLY A 140 -19.51 1.31 -16.74
CA GLY A 140 -20.20 0.29 -15.97
C GLY A 140 -19.31 -0.31 -14.89
N SER A 141 -19.35 -1.64 -14.74
CA SER A 141 -18.59 -2.34 -13.71
C SER A 141 -17.11 -2.40 -14.06
N ILE A 142 -16.27 -1.76 -13.24
CA ILE A 142 -14.82 -1.79 -13.35
C ILE A 142 -14.26 -2.60 -12.18
N THR A 143 -13.33 -3.50 -12.47
CA THR A 143 -12.72 -4.40 -11.49
C THR A 143 -11.21 -4.29 -11.54
N PHE A 144 -10.58 -3.98 -10.42
CA PHE A 144 -9.13 -3.99 -10.26
C PHE A 144 -8.71 -5.14 -9.34
N LYS A 145 -7.61 -5.78 -9.71
CA LYS A 145 -6.88 -6.69 -8.82
C LYS A 145 -5.63 -5.98 -8.35
N ILE A 146 -5.51 -5.76 -7.04
CA ILE A 146 -4.43 -4.95 -6.49
C ILE A 146 -3.66 -5.70 -5.41
N ILE A 147 -2.42 -5.25 -5.19
CA ILE A 147 -1.70 -5.48 -3.94
C ILE A 147 -1.82 -4.19 -3.12
N PRO A 148 -2.45 -4.22 -1.94
CA PRO A 148 -2.57 -3.05 -1.09
C PRO A 148 -1.20 -2.53 -0.64
N SER A 149 -1.07 -1.21 -0.57
CA SER A 149 0.07 -0.58 0.09
C SER A 149 -0.18 -0.55 1.60
N TYR A 150 0.73 -1.12 2.39
CA TYR A 150 0.62 -1.15 3.86
C TYR A 150 1.09 0.16 4.54
N ARG A 151 1.19 1.27 3.80
CA ARG A 151 1.51 2.54 4.42
C ARG A 151 0.26 3.06 5.12
N SER A 152 0.32 3.23 6.44
CA SER A 152 -0.68 3.99 7.19
C SER A 152 -0.81 5.35 6.51
N GLN A 153 -2.01 5.70 6.02
CA GLN A 153 -2.26 7.05 5.55
C GLN A 153 -1.80 8.02 6.64
N PRO A 154 -0.92 8.99 6.33
CA PRO A 154 -0.62 10.04 7.29
C PRO A 154 -1.95 10.67 7.73
N PRO A 155 -2.10 11.02 9.02
CA PRO A 155 -3.28 11.73 9.48
C PRO A 155 -3.54 12.94 8.59
N PRO A 156 -4.80 13.25 8.24
CA PRO A 156 -5.11 14.43 7.44
C PRO A 156 -4.52 15.68 8.12
N CYS A 157 -3.57 16.31 7.45
CA CYS A 157 -3.01 17.59 7.87
C CYS A 157 -3.97 18.68 7.42
N ASP A 158 -4.88 19.11 8.30
CA ASP A 158 -5.81 20.21 8.03
C ASP A 158 -5.09 21.57 8.08
N ILE A 159 -4.40 21.91 7.00
CA ILE A 159 -3.72 23.20 6.84
C ILE A 159 -4.60 24.10 5.98
N TYR A 160 -4.90 25.29 6.48
CA TYR A 160 -5.61 26.33 5.73
C TYR A 160 -4.73 27.57 5.60
N VAL A 161 -4.68 28.15 4.41
CA VAL A 161 -3.92 29.39 4.14
C VAL A 161 -4.85 30.44 3.54
N LYS A 162 -4.57 31.72 3.78
CA LYS A 162 -5.28 32.83 3.16
C LYS A 162 -4.46 33.38 2.01
N ALA A 163 -5.06 33.51 0.83
CA ALA A 163 -4.43 34.09 -0.34
C ALA A 163 -4.18 35.59 -0.13
N LEU A 164 -2.93 36.02 -0.34
CA LEU A 164 -2.51 37.42 -0.23
C LEU A 164 -2.22 38.06 -1.61
N PHE A 165 -2.38 37.29 -2.69
CA PHE A 165 -2.28 37.74 -4.07
C PHE A 165 -3.31 36.99 -4.94
N ASN A 166 -3.58 37.50 -6.15
CA ASN A 166 -4.41 36.81 -7.12
C ASN A 166 -3.55 35.87 -7.97
N TYR A 167 -4.07 34.70 -8.31
CA TYR A 167 -3.38 33.72 -9.15
C TYR A 167 -4.34 33.19 -10.22
N ASP A 168 -3.95 33.27 -11.49
CA ASP A 168 -4.62 32.60 -12.60
C ASP A 168 -3.65 31.56 -13.22
N PRO A 169 -3.95 30.26 -13.16
CA PRO A 169 -3.12 29.21 -13.77
C PRO A 169 -2.88 29.40 -15.27
N LYS A 170 -3.73 30.18 -15.96
CA LYS A 170 -3.56 30.43 -17.41
C LYS A 170 -2.43 31.40 -17.72
N ASP A 171 -2.02 32.20 -16.73
CA ASP A 171 -0.97 33.22 -16.86
C ASP A 171 0.41 32.68 -16.37
N ASP A 172 0.47 31.42 -15.95
CA ASP A 172 1.65 30.78 -15.37
C ASP A 172 2.20 29.70 -16.31
N ASP A 173 3.30 30.01 -17.00
CA ASP A 173 3.96 29.08 -17.92
C ASP A 173 4.83 28.03 -17.21
N LEU A 174 5.03 28.15 -15.89
CA LEU A 174 5.91 27.25 -15.13
C LEU A 174 5.16 26.06 -14.53
N ILE A 175 3.83 26.07 -14.50
CA ILE A 175 3.08 24.94 -13.96
C ILE A 175 3.05 23.76 -14.93
N PRO A 176 3.13 22.50 -14.41
CA PRO A 176 3.15 21.31 -15.25
C PRO A 176 1.87 21.12 -16.10
N CYS A 177 0.72 21.59 -15.59
CA CYS A 177 -0.57 21.46 -16.27
C CYS A 177 -1.55 22.54 -15.79
N ALA A 178 -1.81 23.56 -16.63
CA ALA A 178 -2.74 24.64 -16.29
C ALA A 178 -4.18 24.18 -16.03
N GLN A 179 -4.61 23.08 -16.65
CA GLN A 179 -5.95 22.52 -16.44
C GLN A 179 -6.15 21.97 -15.02
N ALA A 180 -5.06 21.63 -14.32
CA ALA A 180 -5.10 21.16 -12.94
C ALA A 180 -4.89 22.30 -11.92
N GLY A 181 -4.52 23.50 -12.38
CA GLY A 181 -4.29 24.65 -11.51
C GLY A 181 -5.59 25.20 -10.93
N ILE A 182 -5.52 25.71 -9.71
CA ILE A 182 -6.65 26.31 -9.00
C ILE A 182 -6.49 27.83 -9.02
N LYS A 183 -7.39 28.54 -9.70
CA LYS A 183 -7.47 30.00 -9.67
C LYS A 183 -7.96 30.48 -8.31
N PHE A 184 -7.34 31.52 -7.76
CA PHE A 184 -7.77 32.14 -6.50
C PHE A 184 -7.51 33.66 -6.50
N SER A 185 -8.20 34.37 -5.62
CA SER A 185 -8.08 35.82 -5.42
C SER A 185 -7.64 36.16 -4.00
N ILE A 186 -7.16 37.39 -3.80
CA ILE A 186 -6.84 37.93 -2.48
C ILE A 186 -8.04 37.75 -1.55
N GLY A 187 -7.81 37.13 -0.41
CA GLY A 187 -8.84 36.90 0.61
C GLY A 187 -9.38 35.47 0.65
N ASP A 188 -9.21 34.69 -0.42
CA ASP A 188 -9.65 33.29 -0.47
C ASP A 188 -8.94 32.45 0.60
N ILE A 189 -9.65 31.49 1.18
CA ILE A 189 -9.09 30.50 2.11
C ILE A 189 -8.90 29.19 1.36
N LEU A 190 -7.66 28.73 1.27
CA LEU A 190 -7.27 27.50 0.56
C LEU A 190 -6.91 26.42 1.57
N GLN A 191 -7.50 25.24 1.42
CA GLN A 191 -7.09 24.06 2.18
C GLN A 191 -5.94 23.36 1.45
N ILE A 192 -4.83 23.16 2.16
CA ILE A 192 -3.65 22.46 1.65
C ILE A 192 -3.80 20.99 1.99
N ILE A 193 -4.06 20.16 0.98
CA ILE A 193 -4.32 18.73 1.18
C ILE A 193 -3.03 17.89 1.20
N SER A 194 -2.00 18.32 0.47
CA SER A 194 -0.68 17.68 0.48
C SER A 194 0.37 18.72 0.04
N LYS A 195 1.61 18.53 0.51
CA LYS A 195 2.80 19.27 0.08
C LYS A 195 3.78 18.38 -0.68
N ASP A 196 3.37 17.15 -1.03
CA ASP A 196 4.26 16.12 -1.58
C ASP A 196 4.49 16.27 -3.11
N ASP A 197 4.41 17.48 -3.66
CA ASP A 197 4.65 17.81 -5.06
C ASP A 197 5.30 19.18 -5.20
#